data_AF-A0AAE1KT06-F1
#
_entry.id   AF-A0AAE1KT06-F1
#
_cell.length_a   1.000
_cell.length_b   1.000
_cell.length_c   1.000
_cell.angle_alpha   90.00
_cell.angle_beta   90.00
_cell.angle_gamma   90.00
#
_symmetry.space_group_name_H-M   'P 1'
#
loop_
_entity.id
_entity.type
_entity.pdbx_description
1 polymer ?
#
loop_
_entity_poly.entity_id
_entity_poly.type
_entity_poly.pdbx_seq_one_letter_code
_entity_poly.pdbx_strand_id
1 'polypeptide(L)'
;MTSLGATGAGELGISPGTVLPGRSVHGVRPTMIPRRVLSGVNHHILLPPPPEDMSRWKCPRCLQPEVNVWHGCTRRKVQARVSTIAPPPPPPPPPPQSAPPTSPASPPDLALRKSVATLMARCTDLENRFSALEARIDELVAAQAANDSKLSTLVEAQQAIISTVTILTEKMDTVASRLEKFFESVPSPGPSSSPGRSSAPTHRTSTSKYRVR
;
A
#
# COMPACT_ATOMS: atom_id res chain seq x y z
N MET A 1 34.44 39.40 31.11
CA MET A 1 33.20 39.66 31.86
C MET A 1 32.24 38.53 31.54
N THR A 2 32.19 37.58 32.45
CA THR A 2 31.41 36.35 32.45
C THR A 2 29.97 36.68 32.85
N SER A 3 28.97 36.12 32.18
CA SER A 3 27.65 35.96 32.78
C SER A 3 27.01 34.65 32.31
N LEU A 4 26.92 33.73 33.26
CA LEU A 4 26.14 32.50 33.26
C LEU A 4 24.72 32.84 33.70
N GLY A 5 23.70 32.35 32.99
CA GLY A 5 22.32 32.25 33.48
C GLY A 5 21.81 30.86 33.11
N ALA A 6 21.90 29.87 34.00
CA ALA A 6 20.98 29.57 35.10
C ALA A 6 19.74 28.81 34.62
N THR A 7 19.84 27.50 34.81
CA THR A 7 18.84 26.43 34.79
C THR A 7 17.58 26.78 35.57
N GLY A 8 16.42 26.67 34.94
CA GLY A 8 15.11 26.65 35.60
C GLY A 8 14.48 25.25 35.45
N ALA A 9 14.55 24.47 36.53
CA ALA A 9 13.80 23.23 36.69
C ALA A 9 12.33 23.59 36.98
N GLY A 10 11.42 23.12 36.12
CA GLY A 10 9.97 23.22 36.30
C GLY A 10 9.39 21.86 36.64
N GLU A 11 9.04 21.70 37.90
CA GLU A 11 8.53 20.51 38.57
C GLU A 11 7.02 20.29 38.28
N LEU A 12 6.70 19.03 37.98
CA LEU A 12 5.44 18.28 38.15
C LEU A 12 4.11 19.06 38.35
N GLY A 13 3.26 18.98 37.32
CA GLY A 13 1.81 19.14 37.44
C GLY A 13 1.09 17.94 36.83
N ILE A 14 0.84 16.90 37.63
CA ILE A 14 -0.04 15.78 37.26
C ILE A 14 -1.48 16.25 37.50
N SER A 15 -2.21 16.57 36.44
CA SER A 15 -3.67 16.77 36.50
C SER A 15 -4.40 15.43 36.38
N PRO A 16 -5.32 15.09 37.30
CA PRO A 16 -6.20 13.96 37.15
C PRO A 16 -7.49 14.37 36.43
N GLY A 17 -8.00 13.46 35.58
CA GLY A 17 -9.41 13.40 35.25
C GLY A 17 -9.83 14.10 33.96
N THR A 18 -9.73 13.38 32.85
CA THR A 18 -10.71 13.54 31.76
C THR A 18 -11.31 12.17 31.47
N VAL A 19 -12.52 12.00 31.96
CA VAL A 19 -13.42 10.90 31.60
C VAL A 19 -13.73 11.06 30.11
N LEU A 20 -13.16 10.21 29.27
CA LEU A 20 -13.54 10.12 27.87
C LEU A 20 -14.89 9.40 27.74
N PRO A 21 -15.82 9.92 26.93
CA PRO A 21 -17.10 9.28 26.70
C PRO A 21 -16.88 7.97 25.93
N GLY A 22 -17.56 6.92 26.39
CA GLY A 22 -17.59 5.61 25.79
C GLY A 22 -17.89 5.69 24.29
N ARG A 23 -16.85 5.46 23.50
CA ARG A 23 -16.99 5.22 22.07
C ARG A 23 -17.60 3.82 21.95
N SER A 24 -18.93 3.79 21.78
CA SER A 24 -19.67 2.60 21.36
C SER A 24 -19.11 2.15 20.02
N VAL A 25 -18.18 1.21 20.06
CA VAL A 25 -17.68 0.53 18.86
C VAL A 25 -18.79 -0.42 18.46
N HIS A 26 -19.70 0.06 17.61
CA HIS A 26 -20.57 -0.84 16.87
C HIS A 26 -19.69 -1.87 16.20
N GLY A 27 -19.84 -3.13 16.63
CA GLY A 27 -19.09 -4.26 16.15
C GLY A 27 -19.20 -4.34 14.64
N VAL A 28 -18.14 -3.91 13.96
CA VAL A 28 -17.84 -4.38 12.62
C VAL A 28 -17.50 -5.85 12.80
N ARG A 29 -18.51 -6.70 12.68
CA ARG A 29 -18.34 -8.14 12.49
C ARG A 29 -17.30 -8.29 11.39
N PRO A 30 -16.14 -8.93 11.64
CA PRO A 30 -15.27 -9.36 10.57
C PRO A 30 -16.12 -10.30 9.72
N THR A 31 -16.55 -9.84 8.54
CA THR A 31 -17.06 -10.73 7.51
C THR A 31 -15.88 -11.62 7.17
N MET A 32 -15.83 -12.80 7.80
CA MET A 32 -14.97 -13.89 7.37
C MET A 32 -15.38 -14.19 5.94
N ILE A 33 -14.63 -13.62 4.99
CA ILE A 33 -14.66 -14.06 3.60
C ILE A 33 -14.21 -15.52 3.68
N PRO A 34 -15.08 -16.49 3.35
CA PRO A 34 -14.70 -17.89 3.38
C PRO A 34 -13.56 -18.04 2.37
N ARG A 35 -12.37 -18.42 2.84
CA ARG A 35 -11.35 -18.99 1.97
C ARG A 35 -11.96 -20.27 1.40
N ARG A 36 -12.61 -20.15 0.24
CA ARG A 36 -12.92 -21.31 -0.59
C ARG A 36 -11.59 -21.94 -0.94
N VAL A 37 -11.33 -23.09 -0.32
CA VAL A 37 -10.39 -24.07 -0.82
C VAL A 37 -10.88 -24.42 -2.23
N LEU A 38 -10.25 -23.81 -3.24
CA LEU A 38 -10.47 -24.18 -4.64
C LEU A 38 -9.81 -25.54 -4.84
N SER A 39 -10.55 -26.58 -4.46
CA SER A 39 -10.28 -27.95 -4.88
C SER A 39 -10.49 -28.01 -6.39
N GLY A 40 -9.52 -28.62 -7.08
CA GLY A 40 -9.35 -28.59 -8.52
C GLY A 40 -10.63 -28.79 -9.32
N VAL A 41 -11.04 -27.71 -9.99
CA VAL A 41 -11.82 -27.81 -11.21
C VAL A 41 -10.91 -27.30 -12.31
N ASN A 42 -10.58 -28.22 -13.22
CA ASN A 42 -9.83 -27.96 -14.43
C ASN A 42 -10.71 -27.13 -15.38
N HIS A 43 -10.98 -25.88 -15.00
CA HIS A 43 -11.51 -24.89 -15.91
C HIS A 43 -10.35 -24.50 -16.80
N HIS A 44 -10.48 -24.78 -18.10
CA HIS A 44 -9.79 -24.01 -19.11
C HIS A 44 -10.03 -22.54 -18.76
N ILE A 45 -9.01 -21.91 -18.19
CA ILE A 45 -8.97 -20.49 -17.88
C ILE A 45 -9.02 -19.84 -19.25
N LEU A 46 -10.24 -19.55 -19.71
CA LEU A 46 -10.49 -18.53 -20.71
C LEU A 46 -9.94 -17.26 -20.06
N LEU A 47 -8.68 -16.96 -20.35
CA LEU A 47 -8.10 -15.67 -20.05
C LEU A 47 -9.15 -14.64 -20.50
N PRO A 48 -9.62 -13.74 -19.62
CA PRO A 48 -10.41 -12.62 -20.11
C PRO A 48 -9.60 -11.98 -21.24
N PRO A 49 -10.24 -11.65 -22.38
CA PRO A 49 -9.54 -11.04 -23.50
C PRO A 49 -8.70 -9.87 -22.97
N PRO A 50 -7.46 -9.70 -23.44
CA PRO A 50 -6.62 -8.61 -22.98
C PRO A 50 -7.43 -7.32 -23.09
N PRO A 51 -7.44 -6.48 -22.03
CA PRO A 51 -8.20 -5.24 -22.05
C PRO A 51 -7.85 -4.50 -23.34
N GLU A 52 -8.86 -4.10 -24.11
CA GLU A 52 -8.67 -3.34 -25.33
C GLU A 52 -7.69 -2.21 -25.04
N ASP A 53 -6.61 -2.18 -25.81
CA ASP A 53 -5.49 -1.27 -25.58
C ASP A 53 -6.01 0.17 -25.65
N MET A 54 -6.29 0.74 -24.46
CA MET A 54 -6.78 2.10 -24.33
C MET A 54 -5.72 3.12 -24.74
N SER A 55 -4.54 2.68 -25.20
CA SER A 55 -3.46 3.51 -25.75
C SER A 55 -3.78 4.16 -27.10
N ARG A 56 -4.99 3.95 -27.67
CA ARG A 56 -5.42 4.58 -28.95
C ARG A 56 -5.89 6.04 -28.82
N TRP A 57 -5.52 6.75 -27.75
CA TRP A 57 -5.79 8.19 -27.67
C TRP A 57 -4.96 8.94 -28.71
N LYS A 58 -5.64 9.52 -29.69
CA LYS A 58 -5.02 10.41 -30.67
C LYS A 58 -4.66 11.72 -29.99
N CYS A 59 -3.45 12.22 -30.20
CA CYS A 59 -3.09 13.55 -29.73
C CYS A 59 -4.09 14.58 -30.29
N PRO A 60 -4.79 15.38 -29.46
CA PRO A 60 -5.80 16.33 -29.95
C PRO A 60 -5.24 17.37 -30.93
N ARG A 61 -3.92 17.61 -30.88
CA ARG A 61 -3.24 18.60 -31.71
C ARG A 61 -2.74 18.06 -33.05
N CYS A 62 -2.39 16.78 -33.14
CA CYS A 62 -1.75 16.20 -34.33
C CYS A 62 -2.45 14.94 -34.88
N LEU A 63 -3.50 14.44 -34.21
CA LEU A 63 -4.35 13.29 -34.56
C LEU A 63 -3.62 11.98 -34.91
N GLN A 64 -2.31 11.90 -34.67
CA GLN A 64 -1.51 10.72 -34.90
C GLN A 64 -1.81 9.67 -33.81
N PRO A 65 -2.07 8.40 -34.20
CA PRO A 65 -2.07 7.28 -33.27
C PRO A 65 -0.65 7.02 -32.75
N GLU A 66 -0.51 6.44 -31.56
CA GLU A 66 0.76 6.00 -30.93
C GLU A 66 1.66 7.04 -30.25
N VAL A 67 1.14 8.24 -29.94
CA VAL A 67 1.90 9.21 -29.12
C VAL A 67 1.27 9.37 -27.74
N ASN A 68 1.94 8.81 -26.73
CA ASN A 68 1.61 8.97 -25.32
C ASN A 68 1.44 10.46 -24.99
N VAL A 69 0.27 10.84 -24.47
CA VAL A 69 -0.14 12.22 -24.15
C VAL A 69 0.88 12.99 -23.30
N TRP A 70 1.75 12.27 -22.57
CA TRP A 70 2.77 12.82 -21.68
C TRP A 70 4.04 13.31 -22.39
N HIS A 71 4.36 12.79 -23.57
CA HIS A 71 5.49 13.29 -24.36
C HIS A 71 4.93 14.26 -25.40
N GLY A 72 4.78 15.52 -25.01
CA GLY A 72 4.19 16.56 -25.86
C GLY A 72 4.65 16.46 -27.33
N CYS A 73 3.70 16.52 -28.27
CA CYS A 73 3.92 16.35 -29.72
C CYS A 73 5.10 17.26 -30.16
N THR A 74 6.31 16.70 -30.29
CA THR A 74 7.59 17.42 -30.50
C THR A 74 7.70 18.08 -31.87
N ARG A 75 6.66 17.99 -32.71
CA ARG A 75 6.63 18.44 -34.10
C ARG A 75 6.31 19.92 -34.34
N ARG A 76 6.46 20.80 -33.35
CA ARG A 76 6.43 22.26 -33.59
C ARG A 76 7.60 22.98 -32.93
N LYS A 77 8.80 22.79 -33.49
CA LYS A 77 9.81 23.86 -33.56
C LYS A 77 9.67 24.53 -34.93
N VAL A 78 8.60 25.29 -35.14
CA VAL A 78 8.59 26.28 -36.22
C VAL A 78 9.33 27.48 -35.65
N GLN A 79 10.50 27.74 -36.23
CA GLN A 79 11.31 28.94 -36.02
C GLN A 79 10.42 30.17 -35.92
N ALA A 80 10.31 30.74 -34.73
CA ALA A 80 9.97 32.14 -34.60
C ALA A 80 11.14 32.91 -35.24
N ARG A 81 10.95 33.39 -36.46
CA ARG A 81 11.83 34.40 -37.05
C ARG A 81 11.77 35.62 -36.13
N VAL A 82 12.83 35.83 -35.36
CA VAL A 82 13.09 37.06 -34.64
C VAL A 82 13.37 38.12 -35.71
N SER A 83 12.31 38.82 -36.13
CA SER A 83 12.46 40.11 -36.78
C SER A 83 12.98 41.08 -35.71
N THR A 84 14.27 41.37 -35.77
CA THR A 84 14.88 42.46 -35.00
C THR A 84 14.33 43.77 -35.57
N ILE A 85 13.22 44.23 -35.01
CA ILE A 85 12.66 45.55 -35.27
C ILE A 85 13.33 46.50 -34.28
N ALA A 86 14.00 47.52 -34.81
CA ALA A 86 14.60 48.60 -34.03
C ALA A 86 13.54 49.26 -33.13
N PRO A 87 13.90 49.68 -31.90
CA PRO A 87 12.96 50.30 -30.99
C PRO A 87 12.42 51.60 -31.61
N PRO A 88 11.09 51.78 -31.74
CA PRO A 88 10.53 53.04 -32.19
C PRO A 88 10.82 54.15 -31.17
N PRO A 89 10.95 55.40 -31.62
CA PRO A 89 11.18 56.55 -30.74
C PRO A 89 10.04 56.71 -29.71
N PRO A 90 10.33 57.30 -28.54
CA PRO A 90 9.33 57.50 -27.49
C PRO A 90 8.18 58.37 -28.03
N PRO A 91 6.91 57.95 -27.82
CA PRO A 91 5.76 58.75 -28.24
C PRO A 91 5.68 60.04 -27.41
N PRO A 92 5.15 61.13 -27.99
CA PRO A 92 4.89 62.37 -27.26
C PRO A 92 3.88 62.14 -26.11
N PRO A 93 3.94 62.95 -25.04
CA PRO A 93 3.03 62.82 -23.91
C PRO A 93 1.57 62.98 -24.38
N PRO A 94 0.65 62.09 -23.98
CA PRO A 94 -0.74 62.19 -24.38
C PRO A 94 -1.37 63.46 -23.78
N PRO A 95 -2.24 64.17 -24.52
CA PRO A 95 -3.03 65.26 -23.97
C PRO A 95 -3.91 64.74 -22.83
N PRO A 96 -4.27 65.59 -21.85
CA PRO A 96 -5.15 65.20 -20.74
C PRO A 96 -6.46 64.64 -21.31
N GLN A 97 -6.61 63.32 -21.23
CA GLN A 97 -7.81 62.63 -21.67
C GLN A 97 -8.92 62.97 -20.69
N SER A 98 -9.87 63.80 -21.13
CA SER A 98 -11.20 63.86 -20.54
C SER A 98 -11.72 62.43 -20.42
N ALA A 99 -12.04 62.02 -19.18
CA ALA A 99 -12.48 60.66 -18.87
C ALA A 99 -13.56 60.21 -19.87
N PRO A 100 -13.39 59.07 -20.57
CA PRO A 100 -14.42 58.58 -21.45
C PRO A 100 -15.68 58.26 -20.64
N PRO A 101 -16.88 58.57 -21.15
CA PRO A 101 -18.12 58.19 -20.50
C PRO A 101 -18.13 56.67 -20.35
N THR A 102 -18.45 56.20 -19.15
CA THR A 102 -18.60 54.79 -18.79
C THR A 102 -19.67 54.16 -19.67
N SER A 103 -19.27 53.69 -20.85
CA SER A 103 -20.20 53.08 -21.80
C SER A 103 -20.69 51.76 -21.20
N PRO A 104 -22.01 51.53 -21.10
CA PRO A 104 -22.55 50.34 -20.49
C PRO A 104 -21.99 49.11 -21.21
N ALA A 105 -21.45 48.16 -20.43
CA ALA A 105 -20.77 46.98 -20.95
C ALA A 105 -21.63 46.30 -22.02
N SER A 106 -21.09 46.22 -23.24
CA SER A 106 -21.77 45.58 -24.36
C SER A 106 -22.08 44.11 -24.01
N PRO A 107 -23.23 43.54 -24.42
CA PRO A 107 -23.64 42.16 -24.14
C PRO A 107 -22.56 41.06 -24.28
N PRO A 108 -21.63 41.09 -25.28
CA PRO A 108 -20.55 40.10 -25.37
C PRO A 108 -19.58 40.11 -24.18
N ASP A 109 -19.35 41.24 -23.53
CA ASP A 109 -18.46 41.35 -22.36
C ASP A 109 -19.06 40.60 -21.15
N LEU A 110 -20.39 40.62 -21.01
CA LEU A 110 -21.08 39.92 -19.93
C LEU A 110 -21.00 38.39 -20.10
N ALA A 111 -21.13 37.89 -21.33
CA ALA A 111 -20.97 36.47 -21.62
C ALA A 111 -19.55 35.97 -21.33
N LEU A 112 -18.53 36.77 -21.71
CA LEU A 112 -17.14 36.47 -21.41
C LEU A 112 -16.86 36.46 -19.90
N ARG A 113 -17.37 37.45 -19.15
CA ARG A 113 -17.22 37.47 -17.68
C ARG A 113 -17.83 36.24 -17.02
N LYS A 114 -19.01 35.79 -17.48
CA LYS A 114 -19.65 34.56 -16.99
C LYS A 114 -18.82 33.31 -17.29
N SER A 115 -18.25 33.20 -18.49
CA SER A 115 -17.42 32.06 -18.86
C SER A 115 -16.11 32.02 -18.06
N VAL A 116 -15.47 33.18 -17.83
CA VAL A 116 -14.30 33.30 -16.96
C VAL A 116 -14.63 32.92 -15.52
N ALA A 117 -15.73 33.42 -14.96
CA ALA A 117 -16.18 33.04 -13.62
C ALA A 117 -16.42 31.52 -13.49
N THR A 118 -17.03 30.91 -14.51
CA THR A 118 -17.27 29.47 -14.55
C THR A 118 -15.96 28.68 -14.64
N LEU A 119 -15.01 29.16 -15.44
CA LEU A 119 -13.68 28.54 -15.55
C LEU A 119 -12.94 28.61 -14.21
N MET A 120 -12.92 29.76 -13.54
CA MET A 120 -12.31 29.92 -12.22
C MET A 120 -12.92 28.96 -11.21
N ALA A 121 -14.26 28.87 -11.15
CA ALA A 121 -14.94 27.93 -10.26
C ALA A 121 -14.54 26.47 -10.52
N ARG A 122 -14.40 26.07 -11.79
CA ARG A 122 -13.93 24.73 -12.16
C ARG A 122 -12.46 24.49 -11.79
N CYS A 123 -11.61 25.51 -11.90
CA CYS A 123 -10.21 25.42 -11.45
C CYS A 123 -10.13 25.20 -9.94
N THR A 124 -10.90 25.96 -9.15
CA THR A 124 -10.96 25.78 -7.69
C THR A 124 -11.50 24.39 -7.31
N ASP A 125 -12.53 23.88 -8.00
CA ASP A 125 -13.01 22.51 -7.78
C ASP A 125 -11.93 21.45 -8.05
N LEU A 126 -11.19 21.59 -9.16
CA LEU A 126 -10.09 20.69 -9.49
C LEU A 126 -8.98 20.73 -8.45
N GLU A 127 -8.61 21.93 -7.97
CA GLU A 127 -7.59 22.11 -6.92
C GLU A 127 -7.99 21.42 -5.62
N ASN A 128 -9.27 21.54 -5.22
CA ASN A 128 -9.82 20.84 -4.07
C ASN A 128 -9.77 19.32 -4.25
N ARG A 129 -10.08 18.82 -5.45
CA ARG A 129 -10.02 17.39 -5.77
C ARG A 129 -8.60 16.85 -5.78
N PHE A 130 -7.62 17.62 -6.26
CA PHE A 130 -6.21 17.24 -6.18
C PHE A 130 -5.74 17.19 -4.73
N SER A 131 -6.08 18.19 -3.93
CA SER A 131 -5.76 18.21 -2.49
C SER A 131 -6.34 17.00 -1.76
N ALA A 132 -7.59 16.62 -2.09
CA ALA A 132 -8.22 15.43 -1.53
C ALA A 132 -7.57 14.12 -2.00
N LEU A 133 -7.09 14.05 -3.24
CA LEU A 133 -6.35 12.89 -3.75
C LEU A 133 -4.98 12.76 -3.07
N GLU A 134 -4.28 13.88 -2.89
CA GLU A 134 -2.99 13.92 -2.17
C GLU A 134 -3.14 13.40 -0.73
N ALA A 135 -4.14 13.90 0.01
CA ALA A 135 -4.44 13.40 1.35
C ALA A 135 -4.73 11.88 1.38
N ARG A 136 -5.47 11.37 0.39
CA ARG A 136 -5.74 9.92 0.28
C ARG A 136 -4.48 9.12 -0.05
N ILE A 137 -3.56 9.67 -0.83
CA ILE A 137 -2.26 9.03 -1.11
C ILE A 137 -1.44 8.97 0.17
N ASP A 138 -1.39 10.05 0.95
CA ASP A 138 -0.68 10.08 2.23
C ASP A 138 -1.25 9.05 3.22
N GLU A 139 -2.57 8.92 3.31
CA GLU A 139 -3.23 7.89 4.11
C GLU A 139 -2.85 6.46 3.68
N LEU A 140 -2.80 6.20 2.37
CA LEU A 140 -2.40 4.89 1.84
C LEU A 140 -0.92 4.60 2.13
N VAL A 141 -0.04 5.60 2.01
CA VAL A 141 1.38 5.48 2.34
C VAL A 141 1.57 5.18 3.83
N ALA A 142 0.84 5.87 4.71
CA ALA A 142 0.86 5.61 6.15
C ALA A 142 0.35 4.19 6.49
N ALA A 143 -0.74 3.76 5.84
CA ALA A 143 -1.28 2.41 6.00
C ALA A 143 -0.29 1.33 5.52
N GLN A 144 0.41 1.58 4.42
CA GLN A 144 1.45 0.69 3.91
C GLN A 144 2.61 0.57 4.92
N ALA A 145 3.12 1.68 5.44
CA ALA A 145 4.17 1.67 6.45
C ALA A 145 3.77 0.90 7.72
N ALA A 146 2.51 1.04 8.15
CA ALA A 146 1.97 0.29 9.28
C ALA A 146 1.87 -1.22 8.99
N ASN A 147 1.52 -1.61 7.77
CA ASN A 147 1.50 -3.02 7.37
C ASN A 147 2.91 -3.61 7.28
N ASP A 148 3.88 -2.85 6.75
CA ASP A 148 5.28 -3.28 6.68
C ASP A 148 5.86 -3.53 8.07
N SER A 149 5.55 -2.68 9.05
CA SER A 149 5.91 -2.90 10.46
C SER A 149 5.29 -4.18 11.03
N LYS A 150 4.01 -4.46 10.75
CA LYS A 150 3.35 -5.71 11.18
C LYS A 150 3.99 -6.94 10.52
N LEU A 151 4.33 -6.86 9.24
CA LEU A 151 5.01 -7.96 8.55
C LEU A 151 6.39 -8.22 9.15
N SER A 152 7.16 -7.15 9.47
CA SER A 152 8.45 -7.28 10.14
C SER A 152 8.34 -8.02 11.47
N THR A 153 7.38 -7.64 12.32
CA THR A 153 7.18 -8.29 13.62
C THR A 153 6.71 -9.74 13.50
N LEU A 154 5.89 -10.07 12.49
CA LEU A 154 5.50 -11.45 12.19
C LEU A 154 6.69 -12.30 11.73
N VAL A 155 7.58 -11.75 10.90
CA VAL A 155 8.79 -12.44 10.44
C VAL A 155 9.73 -12.71 11.62
N GLU A 156 9.94 -11.74 12.52
CA GLU A 156 10.73 -11.93 13.73
C GLU A 156 10.12 -13.00 14.65
N ALA A 157 8.80 -12.96 14.87
CA ALA A 157 8.10 -13.97 15.67
C ALA A 157 8.22 -15.37 15.04
N GLN A 158 8.09 -15.48 13.71
CA GLN A 158 8.28 -16.74 12.99
C GLN A 158 9.72 -17.26 13.18
N GLN A 159 10.72 -16.39 13.09
CA GLN A 159 12.12 -16.77 13.29
C GLN A 159 12.38 -17.26 14.73
N ALA A 160 11.75 -16.65 15.73
CA ALA A 160 11.82 -17.11 17.12
C ALA A 160 11.17 -18.50 17.31
N ILE A 161 10.03 -18.76 16.66
CA ILE A 161 9.37 -20.07 16.68
C ILE A 161 10.25 -21.13 16.03
N ILE A 162 10.80 -20.84 14.84
CA ILE A 162 11.72 -21.77 14.14
C ILE A 162 12.89 -22.13 15.05
N SER A 163 13.51 -21.13 15.68
CA SER A 163 14.63 -21.35 16.60
C SER A 163 14.25 -22.24 17.78
N THR A 164 13.06 -22.05 18.35
CA THR A 164 12.54 -22.86 19.46
C THR A 164 12.31 -24.31 19.03
N VAL A 165 11.74 -24.52 17.84
CA VAL A 165 11.52 -25.86 17.27
C VAL A 165 12.85 -26.56 17.02
N THR A 166 13.84 -25.88 16.46
CA THR A 166 15.19 -26.45 16.25
C THR A 166 15.81 -26.93 17.56
N ILE A 167 15.78 -26.11 18.62
CA ILE A 167 16.29 -26.49 19.94
C ILE A 167 15.53 -27.70 20.50
N LEU A 168 14.21 -27.76 20.30
CA LEU A 168 13.41 -28.90 20.76
C LEU A 168 13.79 -30.17 20.01
N THR A 169 13.98 -30.09 18.69
CA THR A 169 14.45 -31.21 17.86
C THR A 169 15.80 -31.73 18.35
N GLU A 170 16.78 -30.84 18.58
CA GLU A 170 18.10 -31.23 19.10
C GLU A 170 18.01 -31.93 20.47
N LYS A 171 17.10 -31.48 21.35
CA LYS A 171 16.84 -32.13 22.64
C LYS A 171 16.21 -33.51 22.47
N MET A 172 15.27 -33.66 21.53
CA MET A 172 14.66 -34.95 21.23
C MET A 172 15.69 -35.94 20.67
N ASP A 173 16.57 -35.49 19.77
CA ASP A 173 17.65 -36.31 19.23
C ASP A 173 18.61 -36.76 20.34
N THR A 174 18.96 -35.84 21.25
CA THR A 174 19.77 -36.17 22.44
C THR A 174 19.10 -37.23 23.32
N VAL A 175 17.79 -37.14 23.54
CA VAL A 175 17.03 -38.15 24.30
C VAL A 175 17.02 -39.49 23.57
N ALA A 176 16.80 -39.49 22.25
CA ALA A 176 16.82 -40.69 21.43
C ALA A 176 18.18 -41.42 21.52
N SER A 177 19.30 -40.71 21.34
CA SER A 177 20.63 -41.30 21.44
C SER A 177 20.93 -41.86 22.83
N ARG A 178 20.41 -41.23 23.90
CA ARG A 178 20.56 -41.75 25.27
C ARG A 178 19.76 -43.02 25.49
N LEU A 179 18.57 -43.13 24.90
CA LEU A 179 17.76 -44.34 24.96
C LEU A 179 18.43 -45.48 24.19
N GLU A 180 18.95 -45.24 22.99
CA GLU A 180 19.70 -46.24 22.22
C GLU A 180 20.88 -46.78 23.03
N LYS A 181 21.69 -45.88 23.61
CA LYS A 181 22.82 -46.27 24.47
C LYS A 181 22.39 -47.05 25.71
N PHE A 182 21.23 -46.73 26.28
CA PHE A 182 20.67 -47.48 27.40
C PHE A 182 20.30 -48.90 26.97
N PHE A 183 19.63 -49.07 25.83
CA PHE A 183 19.28 -50.39 25.30
C PHE A 183 20.50 -51.24 24.91
N GLU A 184 21.57 -50.64 24.38
CA GLU A 184 22.84 -51.33 24.12
C GLU A 184 23.53 -51.81 25.41
N SER A 185 23.31 -51.12 26.53
CA SER A 185 23.91 -51.45 27.82
C SER A 185 23.16 -52.55 28.57
N VAL A 186 21.91 -52.85 28.20
CA VAL A 186 21.14 -53.94 28.83
C VAL A 186 21.75 -55.28 28.38
N PRO A 187 22.34 -56.08 29.29
CA PRO A 187 22.95 -57.35 28.92
C PRO A 187 21.90 -58.24 28.25
N SER A 188 22.15 -58.62 27.00
CA SER A 188 21.29 -59.58 26.30
C SER A 188 21.24 -60.86 27.14
N PRO A 189 20.07 -61.31 27.62
CA PRO A 189 19.98 -62.61 28.26
C PRO A 189 20.43 -63.64 27.23
N GLY A 190 21.56 -64.29 27.50
CA GLY A 190 22.21 -65.21 26.57
C GLY A 190 21.22 -66.25 26.04
N PRO A 191 21.44 -66.79 24.82
CA PRO A 191 20.50 -67.66 24.15
C PRO A 191 20.15 -68.84 25.03
N SER A 192 18.99 -68.76 25.68
CA SER A 192 18.39 -69.88 26.38
C SER A 192 17.84 -70.80 25.31
N SER A 193 18.63 -71.84 25.00
CA SER A 193 18.26 -72.96 24.16
C SER A 193 16.96 -73.58 24.67
N SER A 194 15.82 -73.17 24.13
CA SER A 194 14.53 -73.81 24.38
C SER A 194 13.88 -74.19 23.06
N PRO A 195 13.64 -75.50 22.82
CA PRO A 195 13.12 -75.99 21.56
C PRO A 195 11.60 -75.81 21.48
N GLY A 196 11.14 -75.35 20.32
CA GLY A 196 9.92 -75.80 19.65
C GLY A 196 8.59 -75.74 20.41
N ARG A 197 7.76 -74.77 20.04
CA ARG A 197 6.35 -75.09 19.75
C ARG A 197 5.71 -74.05 18.85
N SER A 198 5.45 -74.47 17.62
CA SER A 198 4.48 -73.87 16.70
C SER A 198 3.16 -73.65 17.42
N SER A 199 2.59 -72.45 17.27
CA SER A 199 1.17 -72.22 16.98
C SER A 199 0.93 -70.74 16.65
N ALA A 200 0.37 -70.52 15.46
CA ALA A 200 -0.41 -69.32 15.08
C ALA A 200 -1.65 -69.17 16.03
N PRO A 201 -2.53 -68.14 15.96
CA PRO A 201 -2.77 -67.21 14.83
C PRO A 201 -3.29 -65.77 15.18
N THR A 202 -3.49 -64.98 14.11
CA THR A 202 -4.49 -63.91 13.88
C THR A 202 -4.67 -62.71 14.84
N HIS A 203 -4.71 -61.51 14.24
CA HIS A 203 -5.56 -60.31 14.53
C HIS A 203 -4.73 -59.01 14.45
N ARG A 204 -5.19 -57.86 13.96
CA ARG A 204 -6.38 -57.42 13.21
C ARG A 204 -6.02 -55.98 12.80
N THR A 205 -6.03 -55.67 11.51
CA THR A 205 -5.70 -54.32 11.01
C THR A 205 -6.82 -53.35 11.35
N SER A 206 -6.57 -52.40 12.26
CA SER A 206 -7.50 -51.31 12.57
C SER A 206 -7.01 -50.03 11.89
N THR A 207 -7.66 -49.64 10.80
CA THR A 207 -7.39 -48.40 10.07
C THR A 207 -8.24 -47.27 10.67
N SER A 208 -7.61 -46.43 11.48
CA SER A 208 -8.23 -45.22 12.03
C SER A 208 -8.14 -44.08 11.02
N LYS A 209 -9.26 -43.71 10.40
CA LYS A 209 -9.42 -42.52 9.56
C LYS A 209 -9.75 -41.32 10.46
N TYR A 210 -8.77 -40.47 10.74
CA TYR A 210 -9.03 -39.14 11.29
C TYR A 210 -9.32 -38.15 10.15
N ARG A 211 -10.54 -37.63 10.16
CA ARG A 211 -11.04 -36.60 9.24
C ARG A 211 -10.82 -35.23 9.90
N VAL A 212 -9.84 -34.48 9.41
CA VAL A 212 -9.59 -33.09 9.82
C VAL A 212 -10.63 -32.19 9.14
N ARG A 213 -11.25 -31.28 9.91
CA ARG A 213 -12.24 -30.29 9.46
C ARG A 213 -11.58 -28.99 9.07
#